data_AF-A0A956YUH4-F1
#
_entry.id   AF-A0A956YUH4-F1
#
_cell.length_a   1.000
_cell.length_b   1.000
_cell.length_c   1.000
_cell.angle_alpha   90.00
_cell.angle_beta   90.00
_cell.angle_gamma   90.00
#
_symmetry.space_group_name_H-M   'P 1'
#
loop_
_entity.id
_entity.type
_entity.pdbx_description
1 polymer ?
#
loop_
_entity_poly.entity_id
_entity_poly.type
_entity_poly.pdbx_seq_one_letter_code
_entity_poly.pdbx_strand_id
1 'polypeptide(L)'
;MADDDLALVRNGLPTNNAATRATADEYLARAYFLRDEYRDALTAIDAAIEGGDTAIRHYVRGLILEAQGERNEAVREYEWVLTWSTLYSFPQRADVESRLEDLRR
;
A
#
# COMPACT_ATOMS: atom_id res chain seq x y z
N MET A 1 39.88 5.88 -18.74
CA MET A 1 39.49 5.78 -17.32
C MET A 1 38.25 6.65 -17.13
N ALA A 2 37.08 6.16 -17.55
CA ALA A 2 35.80 6.87 -17.39
C ALA A 2 34.55 5.97 -17.64
N ASP A 3 34.68 4.80 -18.29
CA ASP A 3 33.49 3.99 -18.63
C ASP A 3 33.19 2.81 -17.68
N ASP A 4 34.12 2.42 -16.80
CA ASP A 4 33.93 1.25 -15.92
C ASP A 4 33.24 1.54 -14.57
N ASP A 5 33.20 2.81 -14.13
CA ASP A 5 32.58 3.14 -12.83
C ASP A 5 31.04 3.10 -12.89
N LEU A 6 30.43 3.23 -14.07
CA LEU A 6 28.99 3.09 -14.26
C LEU A 6 28.53 1.62 -14.21
N ALA A 7 29.42 0.66 -14.50
CA ALA A 7 29.11 -0.76 -14.40
C ALA A 7 29.10 -1.25 -12.94
N LEU A 8 29.90 -0.64 -12.07
CA LEU A 8 29.96 -0.95 -10.63
C LEU A 8 28.74 -0.42 -9.86
N VAL A 9 28.18 0.73 -10.26
CA VAL A 9 26.91 1.22 -9.68
C VAL A 9 25.75 0.28 -10.05
N ARG A 10 25.80 -0.35 -11.22
CA ARG A 10 24.77 -1.31 -11.68
C ARG A 10 24.92 -2.69 -11.03
N ASN A 11 26.13 -3.08 -10.62
CA ASN A 11 26.43 -4.38 -9.99
C ASN A 11 26.60 -4.33 -8.46
N GLY A 12 26.56 -3.14 -7.84
CA GLY A 12 26.86 -2.92 -6.42
C GLY A 12 25.66 -2.71 -5.49
N LEU A 13 24.44 -2.70 -6.02
CA LEU A 13 23.22 -2.69 -5.21
C LEU A 13 22.44 -3.98 -5.48
N PRO A 14 22.01 -4.74 -4.46
CA PRO A 14 21.01 -5.78 -4.65
C PRO A 14 19.67 -5.09 -4.98
N THR A 15 19.51 -4.62 -6.21
CA THR A 15 18.31 -3.90 -6.70
C THR A 15 17.15 -4.81 -7.04
N ASN A 16 17.27 -6.11 -6.76
CA ASN A 16 16.12 -7.00 -6.62
C ASN A 16 15.89 -7.37 -5.16
N ASN A 17 15.74 -6.37 -4.29
CA ASN A 17 15.19 -6.65 -2.98
C ASN A 17 13.66 -6.45 -3.09
N ALA A 18 12.92 -7.52 -2.79
CA ALA A 18 11.46 -7.53 -2.89
C ALA A 18 10.82 -6.41 -2.06
N ALA A 19 11.45 -6.01 -0.94
CA ALA A 19 10.98 -4.94 -0.08
C ALA A 19 10.97 -3.55 -0.77
N THR A 20 12.00 -3.21 -1.56
CA THR A 20 12.11 -1.96 -2.30
C THR A 20 11.11 -1.93 -3.44
N ARG A 21 10.88 -3.08 -4.09
CA ARG A 21 9.81 -3.21 -5.09
C ARG A 21 8.45 -2.99 -4.45
N ALA A 22 8.18 -3.64 -3.32
CA ALA A 22 6.93 -3.48 -2.59
C ALA A 22 6.68 -2.04 -2.14
N THR A 23 7.73 -1.33 -1.69
CA THR A 23 7.63 0.10 -1.38
C THR A 23 7.33 0.93 -2.63
N ALA A 24 7.96 0.64 -3.76
CA ALA A 24 7.67 1.35 -5.01
C ALA A 24 6.22 1.11 -5.47
N ASP A 25 5.74 -0.12 -5.39
CA ASP A 25 4.37 -0.50 -5.75
C ASP A 25 3.33 0.17 -4.83
N GLU A 26 3.64 0.33 -3.54
CA GLU A 26 2.81 1.09 -2.59
C GLU A 26 2.67 2.57 -3.01
N TYR A 27 3.78 3.22 -3.37
CA TYR A 27 3.74 4.61 -3.85
C TYR A 27 3.00 4.73 -5.19
N LEU A 28 3.17 3.75 -6.07
CA LEU A 28 2.47 3.69 -7.35
C LEU A 28 0.96 3.55 -7.14
N ALA A 29 0.52 2.69 -6.22
CA ALA A 29 -0.88 2.54 -5.85
C ALA A 29 -1.50 3.86 -5.37
N ARG A 30 -0.78 4.59 -4.52
CA ARG A 30 -1.23 5.91 -4.04
C ARG A 30 -1.32 6.93 -5.18
N ALA A 31 -0.36 6.91 -6.11
CA ALA A 31 -0.39 7.80 -7.27
C ALA A 31 -1.57 7.50 -8.20
N TYR A 32 -1.86 6.23 -8.45
CA TYR A 32 -3.05 5.82 -9.21
C TYR A 32 -4.35 6.17 -8.50
N PHE A 33 -4.43 5.96 -7.19
CA PHE A 33 -5.59 6.33 -6.38
C PHE A 33 -5.89 7.83 -6.45
N LEU A 34 -4.87 8.70 -6.37
CA LEU A 34 -5.03 10.15 -6.50
C LEU A 34 -5.48 10.61 -7.90
N ARG A 35 -5.44 9.72 -8.90
CA ARG A 35 -5.90 9.96 -10.28
C ARG A 35 -7.23 9.27 -10.58
N ASP A 36 -7.90 8.72 -9.56
CA ASP A 36 -9.11 7.91 -9.69
C ASP A 36 -8.92 6.64 -10.57
N GLU A 37 -7.66 6.22 -10.79
CA GLU A 37 -7.28 5.04 -11.58
C GLU A 37 -7.34 3.78 -10.71
N TYR A 38 -8.53 3.48 -10.16
CA TYR A 38 -8.67 2.52 -9.05
C TYR A 38 -8.26 1.08 -9.39
N ARG A 39 -8.42 0.64 -10.64
CA ARG A 39 -8.00 -0.71 -11.06
C ARG A 39 -6.49 -0.87 -11.06
N ASP A 40 -5.77 0.16 -11.51
CA ASP A 40 -4.31 0.18 -11.51
C ASP A 40 -3.78 0.38 -10.08
N ALA A 41 -4.48 1.19 -9.28
CA ALA A 41 -4.20 1.34 -7.86
C ALA A 41 -4.31 0.01 -7.10
N LEU A 42 -5.38 -0.75 -7.35
CA LEU A 42 -5.59 -2.06 -6.73
C LEU A 42 -4.51 -3.06 -7.16
N THR A 43 -4.18 -3.09 -8.45
CA THR A 43 -3.11 -3.97 -8.96
C THR A 43 -1.76 -3.66 -8.29
N ALA A 44 -1.43 -2.38 -8.15
CA ALA A 44 -0.18 -1.96 -7.52
C ALA A 44 -0.16 -2.23 -6.00
N ILE A 45 -1.27 -2.00 -5.29
CA ILE A 45 -1.28 -2.26 -3.83
C ILE A 45 -1.26 -3.76 -3.51
N ASP A 46 -1.88 -4.59 -4.35
CA ASP A 46 -1.80 -6.05 -4.23
C ASP A 46 -0.35 -6.53 -4.40
N ALA A 47 0.38 -6.03 -5.40
CA ALA A 47 1.81 -6.33 -5.59
C ALA A 47 2.67 -5.86 -4.39
N ALA A 48 2.35 -4.70 -3.81
CA ALA A 48 3.02 -4.22 -2.60
C ALA A 48 2.80 -5.14 -1.39
N ILE A 49 1.58 -5.66 -1.23
CA ILE A 49 1.21 -6.58 -0.16
C ILE A 49 1.88 -7.95 -0.35
N GLU A 50 1.94 -8.46 -1.58
CA GLU A 50 2.68 -9.70 -1.90
C GLU A 50 4.17 -9.61 -1.51
N GLY A 51 4.76 -8.42 -1.60
CA GLY A 51 6.12 -8.15 -1.14
C GLY A 51 6.25 -7.83 0.36
N GLY A 52 5.14 -7.77 1.10
CA GLY A 52 5.08 -7.68 2.56
C GLY A 52 3.85 -6.95 3.10
N ASP A 53 3.23 -7.47 4.16
CA ASP A 53 2.09 -6.81 4.80
C ASP A 53 2.52 -5.64 5.68
N THR A 54 1.78 -4.54 5.60
CA THR A 54 1.88 -3.43 6.55
C THR A 54 0.51 -2.78 6.76
N ALA A 55 0.30 -2.17 7.94
CA ALA A 55 -0.95 -1.43 8.20
C ALA A 55 -1.20 -0.29 7.21
N ILE A 56 -0.14 0.34 6.70
CA ILE A 56 -0.30 1.38 5.68
C ILE A 56 -0.77 0.79 4.34
N ARG A 57 -0.29 -0.39 3.94
CA ARG A 57 -0.72 -1.04 2.69
C ARG A 57 -2.18 -1.48 2.75
N HIS A 58 -2.60 -2.09 3.85
CA HIS A 58 -4.00 -2.44 4.08
C HIS A 58 -4.89 -1.20 4.16
N TYR A 59 -4.45 -0.12 4.80
CA TYR A 59 -5.18 1.15 4.78
C TYR A 59 -5.37 1.69 3.36
N VAL A 60 -4.31 1.72 2.54
CA VAL A 60 -4.39 2.18 1.13
C VAL A 60 -5.31 1.28 0.32
N ARG A 61 -5.24 -0.04 0.49
CA ARG A 61 -6.13 -0.99 -0.18
C ARG A 61 -7.59 -0.79 0.22
N GLY A 62 -7.86 -0.53 1.50
CA GLY A 62 -9.18 -0.17 2.00
C GLY A 62 -9.76 1.07 1.32
N LEU A 63 -8.96 2.14 1.19
CA LEU A 63 -9.38 3.37 0.49
C LEU A 63 -9.72 3.10 -0.99
N ILE A 64 -8.91 2.29 -1.67
CA ILE A 64 -9.12 1.93 -3.07
C ILE A 64 -10.42 1.13 -3.23
N LEU A 65 -10.61 0.09 -2.42
CA LEU A 65 -11.81 -0.75 -2.46
C LEU A 65 -13.08 0.03 -2.12
N GLU A 66 -13.01 0.92 -1.13
CA GLU A 66 -14.10 1.82 -0.77
C GLU A 66 -14.50 2.71 -1.95
N ALA A 67 -13.52 3.31 -2.64
CA ALA A 67 -13.76 4.15 -3.81
C ALA A 67 -14.34 3.37 -5.01
N GLN A 68 -14.04 2.07 -5.10
CA GLN A 68 -14.65 1.17 -6.09
C GLN A 68 -16.06 0.70 -5.73
N GLY A 69 -16.53 0.97 -4.51
CA GLY A 69 -17.82 0.48 -4.01
C GLY A 69 -17.77 -0.95 -3.45
N GLU A 70 -16.57 -1.54 -3.33
CA GLU A 70 -16.32 -2.88 -2.78
C GLU A 70 -16.34 -2.83 -1.24
N ARG A 71 -17.53 -2.53 -0.71
CA ARG A 71 -17.75 -2.18 0.71
C ARG A 71 -17.31 -3.28 1.67
N ASN A 72 -17.59 -4.55 1.36
CA ASN A 72 -17.27 -5.65 2.27
C ASN A 72 -15.77 -5.91 2.35
N GLU A 73 -15.08 -5.73 1.23
CA GLU A 73 -13.64 -5.86 1.08
C GLU A 73 -12.95 -4.71 1.84
N ALA A 74 -13.41 -3.47 1.65
CA ALA A 74 -12.90 -2.31 2.38
C ALA A 74 -13.03 -2.46 3.91
N VAL A 75 -14.18 -2.98 4.38
CA VAL A 75 -14.38 -3.28 5.81
C VAL A 75 -13.31 -4.24 6.34
N ARG A 76 -12.99 -5.31 5.60
CA ARG A 76 -11.96 -6.29 6.02
C ARG A 76 -10.58 -5.66 6.12
N GLU A 77 -10.22 -4.80 5.18
CA GLU A 77 -8.95 -4.06 5.21
C GLU A 77 -8.85 -3.14 6.44
N TYR A 78 -9.91 -2.38 6.72
CA TYR A 78 -9.96 -1.49 7.88
C TYR A 78 -9.93 -2.25 9.22
N GLU A 79 -10.62 -3.37 9.33
CA GLU A 79 -10.55 -4.25 10.51
C GLU A 79 -9.13 -4.78 10.76
N TRP A 80 -8.42 -5.15 9.68
CA TRP A 80 -7.02 -5.54 9.76
C TRP A 80 -6.18 -4.40 10.34
N VAL A 81 -6.30 -3.20 9.79
CA VAL A 81 -5.57 -2.01 10.26
C VAL A 81 -5.83 -1.72 11.74
N LEU A 82 -7.10 -1.77 12.18
CA LEU A 82 -7.44 -1.53 13.58
C LEU A 82 -6.84 -2.59 14.50
N THR A 83 -6.81 -3.86 14.08
CA THR A 83 -6.20 -4.96 14.83
C THR A 83 -4.72 -4.65 15.12
N TRP A 84 -3.94 -4.25 14.12
CA TRP A 84 -2.51 -3.94 14.31
C TRP A 84 -2.25 -2.61 15.00
N SER A 85 -3.17 -1.64 14.88
CA SER A 85 -3.08 -0.36 15.59
C SER A 85 -3.20 -0.48 17.12
N THR A 86 -3.59 -1.64 17.63
CA THR A 86 -3.56 -1.92 19.08
C THR A 86 -2.15 -2.16 19.61
N LEU A 87 -1.24 -2.61 18.74
CA LEU A 87 0.15 -2.94 19.07
C LEU A 87 1.12 -1.84 18.66
N TYR A 88 0.82 -1.13 17.57
CA TYR A 88 1.67 -0.08 17.00
C TYR A 88 0.92 1.23 16.86
N SER A 89 1.62 2.35 17.05
CA SER A 89 1.06 3.67 16.76
C SER A 89 0.84 3.81 15.26
N PHE A 90 -0.42 4.01 14.85
CA PHE A 90 -0.82 4.19 13.47
C PHE A 90 -1.59 5.51 13.31
N PRO A 91 -1.00 6.54 12.67
CA PRO A 91 -1.60 7.87 12.59
C PRO A 91 -3.00 7.89 11.93
N GLN A 92 -3.26 6.99 10.99
CA GLN A 92 -4.51 6.93 10.25
C GLN A 92 -5.62 6.18 11.01
N ARG A 93 -5.37 5.70 12.24
CA ARG A 93 -6.36 4.96 13.04
C ARG A 93 -7.69 5.70 13.16
N ALA A 94 -7.67 6.99 13.46
CA ALA A 94 -8.90 7.78 13.62
C ALA A 94 -9.71 7.89 12.31
N ASP A 95 -9.03 7.99 11.17
CA ASP A 95 -9.67 7.99 9.85
C ASP A 95 -10.31 6.62 9.56
N VAL A 96 -9.58 5.54 9.84
CA VAL A 96 -10.08 4.17 9.68
C VAL A 96 -11.31 3.90 10.55
N GLU A 97 -11.30 4.34 11.81
CA GLU A 97 -12.46 4.20 12.71
C GLU A 97 -13.69 4.92 12.15
N SER A 98 -13.54 6.15 11.66
CA SER A 98 -14.63 6.91 11.05
C SER A 98 -15.19 6.23 9.81
N ARG A 99 -14.32 5.81 8.88
CA ARG A 99 -14.74 5.13 7.63
C ARG A 99 -15.42 3.81 7.90
N LEU A 100 -14.92 3.03 8.85
CA LEU A 100 -15.51 1.75 9.21
C LEU A 100 -16.91 1.91 9.83
N GLU A 101 -17.13 2.97 10.60
CA GLU A 101 -18.47 3.32 11.11
C GLU A 101 -19.42 3.63 9.96
N ASP A 102 -19.00 4.48 9.00
CA ASP A 102 -19.82 4.84 7.84
C ASP A 102 -20.11 3.62 6.95
N LEU A 103 -19.12 2.74 6.74
CA LEU A 103 -19.29 1.49 5.98
C LEU A 103 -20.06 0.40 6.73
N ARG A 104 -20.55 0.64 7.94
CA ARG A 104 -21.42 -0.30 8.68
C ARG A 104 -22.86 0.20 8.85
N ARG A 105 -23.13 1.45 8.50
CA ARG A 105 -24.49 2.05 8.51
C ARG A 105 -25.30 1.66 7.28
#